data_AF-A0A7R9VCP8-F1
#
_entry.id   AF-A0A7R9VCP8-F1
#
_cell.length_a   1.000
_cell.length_b   1.000
_cell.length_c   1.000
_cell.angle_alpha   90.00
_cell.angle_beta   90.00
_cell.angle_gamma   90.00
#
_symmetry.space_group_name_H-M   'P 1'
#
loop_
_entity.id
_entity.type
_entity.pdbx_description
1 polymer ?
#
loop_
_entity_poly.entity_id
_entity_poly.type
_entity_poly.pdbx_seq_one_letter_code
_entity_poly.pdbx_strand_id
1 'polypeptide(L)'
;LDLGIVGGDMYEELVDCDPNVLVLHEALNFGQCKLALGVPMGGKFANISTLDELRSMPDWTPDTPLRVVTGYHNIAKRFFEDKGFKHVVLLSADGALEAAPAMGSADIILDLVSTGVTL
;
A
#
# COMPACT_ATOMS: atom_id res chain seq x y z
N LEU A 1 -8.07 -23.83 14.72
CA LEU A 1 -6.59 -23.71 14.73
C LEU A 1 -6.23 -23.01 16.01
N ASP A 2 -5.31 -23.55 16.80
CA ASP A 2 -4.94 -22.99 18.11
C ASP A 2 -3.66 -22.13 18.03
N LEU A 3 -2.83 -22.37 17.00
CA LEU A 3 -1.60 -21.62 16.71
C LEU A 3 -1.39 -21.55 15.20
N GLY A 4 -0.77 -20.46 14.73
CA GLY A 4 -0.36 -20.27 13.34
C GLY A 4 0.89 -19.38 13.22
N ILE A 5 1.61 -19.50 12.11
CA ILE A 5 2.71 -18.60 11.73
C ILE A 5 2.24 -17.82 10.51
N VAL A 6 2.25 -16.48 10.60
CA VAL A 6 1.77 -15.57 9.56
C VAL A 6 2.70 -14.36 9.46
N GLY A 7 2.76 -13.73 8.30
CA GLY A 7 3.45 -12.45 8.11
C GLY A 7 2.72 -11.33 8.87
N GLY A 8 3.48 -10.36 9.39
CA GLY A 8 2.91 -9.22 10.11
C GLY A 8 2.01 -8.36 9.22
N ASP A 9 2.30 -8.29 7.93
CA ASP A 9 1.48 -7.65 6.90
C ASP A 9 0.10 -8.30 6.79
N MET A 10 0.03 -9.63 6.71
CA MET A 10 -1.23 -10.36 6.64
C MET A 10 -1.99 -10.34 7.97
N TYR A 11 -1.29 -10.32 9.09
CA TYR A 11 -1.90 -10.12 10.41
C TYR A 11 -2.61 -8.77 10.47
N GLU A 12 -1.90 -7.68 10.14
CA GLU A 12 -2.47 -6.33 10.13
C GLU A 12 -3.61 -6.16 9.11
N GLU A 13 -3.54 -6.83 7.97
CA GLU A 13 -4.58 -6.76 6.94
C GLU A 13 -5.84 -7.53 7.31
N LEU A 14 -5.72 -8.72 7.93
CA LEU A 14 -6.85 -9.63 8.15
C LEU A 14 -7.45 -9.60 9.54
N VAL A 15 -6.64 -9.33 10.58
CA VAL A 15 -7.07 -9.50 11.97
C VAL A 15 -7.85 -8.30 12.47
N ASP A 16 -7.62 -7.10 11.91
CA ASP A 16 -8.37 -5.86 12.21
C ASP A 16 -8.77 -5.71 13.70
N CYS A 17 -7.76 -5.78 14.58
CA CYS A 17 -7.93 -5.70 16.04
C CYS A 17 -8.81 -6.78 16.69
N ASP A 18 -8.98 -7.98 16.10
CA ASP A 18 -9.69 -9.10 16.72
C ASP A 18 -9.02 -9.49 18.06
N PRO A 19 -9.68 -9.27 19.21
CA PRO A 19 -9.11 -9.54 20.51
C PRO A 19 -8.83 -11.04 20.77
N ASN A 20 -9.34 -11.93 19.91
CA ASN A 20 -9.10 -13.37 20.02
C ASN A 20 -7.78 -13.83 19.38
N VAL A 21 -7.07 -12.95 18.67
CA VAL A 21 -5.80 -13.29 18.02
C VAL A 21 -4.63 -12.59 18.72
N LEU A 22 -3.85 -13.39 19.45
CA LEU A 22 -2.71 -12.90 20.22
C LEU A 22 -1.39 -13.14 19.46
N VAL A 23 -0.58 -12.09 19.33
CA VAL A 23 0.80 -12.22 18.84
C VAL A 23 1.69 -12.71 19.98
N LEU A 24 2.14 -13.96 19.88
CA LEU A 24 3.04 -14.57 20.88
C LEU A 24 4.52 -14.23 20.64
N HIS A 25 4.91 -14.01 19.38
CA HIS A 25 6.28 -13.70 19.00
C HIS A 25 6.30 -12.86 17.73
N GLU A 26 6.89 -11.66 17.79
CA GLU A 26 6.78 -10.67 16.72
C GLU A 26 7.83 -10.82 15.60
N ALA A 27 9.03 -11.31 15.93
CA ALA A 27 10.16 -11.28 15.00
C ALA A 27 10.91 -12.61 14.94
N LEU A 28 10.44 -13.53 14.09
CA LEU A 28 11.13 -14.82 13.85
C LEU A 28 12.41 -14.69 13.00
N ASN A 29 12.76 -13.46 12.60
CA ASN A 29 13.97 -13.12 11.85
C ASN A 29 14.08 -13.76 10.44
N PHE A 30 12.96 -13.96 9.77
CA PHE A 30 12.86 -14.30 8.34
C PHE A 30 11.68 -13.55 7.69
N GLY A 31 11.57 -13.58 6.35
CA GLY A 31 10.45 -12.94 5.65
C GLY A 31 10.48 -11.40 5.70
N GLN A 32 11.68 -10.81 5.78
CA GLN A 32 11.84 -9.36 5.90
C GLN A 32 11.34 -8.65 4.64
N CYS A 33 10.33 -7.83 4.82
CA CYS A 33 9.74 -6.98 3.81
C CYS A 33 9.18 -5.72 4.48
N LYS A 34 8.89 -4.71 3.67
CA LYS A 34 8.19 -3.50 4.07
C LYS A 34 7.07 -3.25 3.09
N LEU A 35 5.90 -2.88 3.58
CA LEU A 35 4.85 -2.36 2.72
C LEU A 35 5.20 -0.92 2.34
N ALA A 36 5.28 -0.61 1.06
CA ALA A 36 5.73 0.69 0.57
C ALA A 36 4.94 1.17 -0.65
N LEU A 37 4.90 2.49 -0.83
CA LEU A 37 4.30 3.11 -2.00
C LEU A 37 5.28 3.10 -3.18
N GLY A 38 4.85 2.57 -4.31
CA GLY A 38 5.53 2.69 -5.60
C GLY A 38 4.94 3.85 -6.39
N VAL A 39 5.72 4.93 -6.55
CA VAL A 39 5.32 6.13 -7.31
C VAL A 39 6.17 6.20 -8.59
N PRO A 40 5.57 6.39 -9.78
CA PRO A 40 6.34 6.52 -11.02
C PRO A 40 7.34 7.68 -10.97
N MET A 41 8.55 7.48 -11.50
CA MET A 41 9.59 8.53 -11.51
C MET A 41 9.40 9.60 -12.61
N GLY A 42 8.42 9.43 -13.49
CA GLY A 42 8.23 10.27 -14.67
C GLY A 42 6.86 10.92 -14.75
N GLY A 43 6.65 11.71 -15.80
CA GLY A 43 5.37 12.39 -16.06
C GLY A 43 4.99 13.36 -14.95
N LYS A 44 3.74 13.31 -14.49
CA LYS A 44 3.21 14.21 -13.44
C LYS A 44 3.86 14.02 -12.07
N PHE A 45 4.59 12.92 -11.86
CA PHE A 45 5.25 12.58 -10.59
C PHE A 45 6.74 12.92 -10.55
N ALA A 46 7.31 13.47 -11.63
CA ALA A 46 8.76 13.67 -11.74
C ALA A 46 9.39 14.53 -10.63
N ASN A 47 8.60 15.41 -10.00
CA ASN A 47 9.04 16.28 -8.90
C ASN A 47 8.46 15.86 -7.54
N ILE A 48 7.97 14.63 -7.42
CA ILE A 48 7.38 14.11 -6.18
C ILE A 48 8.39 13.20 -5.49
N SER A 49 8.85 13.63 -4.33
CA SER A 49 9.84 12.95 -3.49
C SER A 49 9.34 12.67 -2.08
N THR A 50 8.26 13.34 -1.66
CA THR A 50 7.67 13.17 -0.34
C THR A 50 6.18 12.83 -0.43
N LEU A 51 5.68 12.22 0.65
CA LEU A 51 4.25 11.91 0.77
C LEU A 51 3.39 13.19 0.78
N ASP A 52 3.89 14.27 1.37
CA ASP A 52 3.16 15.55 1.42
C ASP A 52 3.06 16.22 0.06
N GLU A 53 4.11 16.13 -0.77
CA GLU A 53 4.07 16.57 -2.17
C GLU A 53 3.02 15.79 -2.96
N LEU A 54 3.02 14.45 -2.82
CA LEU A 54 2.01 13.59 -3.45
C LEU A 54 0.60 13.97 -3.00
N ARG A 55 0.39 14.17 -1.69
CA ARG A 55 -0.91 14.53 -1.11
C ARG A 55 -1.42 15.90 -1.58
N SER A 56 -0.50 16.83 -1.80
CA SER A 56 -0.83 18.23 -2.13
C SER A 56 -1.00 18.47 -3.63
N MET A 57 -0.90 17.43 -4.48
CA MET A 57 -1.13 17.59 -5.91
C MET A 57 -2.56 18.08 -6.19
N PRO A 58 -2.73 19.05 -7.11
CA PRO A 58 -4.04 19.62 -7.43
C PRO A 58 -4.94 18.64 -8.20
N ASP A 59 -4.37 17.56 -8.74
CA ASP A 59 -5.06 16.55 -9.54
C ASP A 59 -6.09 15.74 -8.73
N TRP A 60 -5.95 15.65 -7.40
CA TRP A 60 -6.79 14.81 -6.56
C TRP A 60 -8.09 15.52 -6.20
N THR A 61 -9.15 15.18 -6.92
CA THR A 61 -10.50 15.70 -6.70
C THR A 61 -11.49 14.56 -6.50
N PRO A 62 -12.74 14.81 -6.07
CA PRO A 62 -13.77 13.78 -6.05
C PRO A 62 -13.98 13.09 -7.40
N ASP A 63 -13.82 13.82 -8.51
CA ASP A 63 -13.99 13.31 -9.88
C ASP A 63 -12.73 12.62 -10.41
N THR A 64 -11.56 12.99 -9.87
CA THR A 64 -10.24 12.46 -10.25
C THR A 64 -9.44 12.06 -9.01
N PRO A 65 -9.86 11.00 -8.28
CA PRO A 65 -9.15 10.56 -7.09
C PRO A 65 -7.80 9.92 -7.45
N LEU A 66 -6.87 9.91 -6.49
CA LEU A 66 -5.64 9.13 -6.59
C LEU A 66 -5.99 7.63 -6.63
N ARG A 67 -5.66 6.95 -7.74
CA ARG A 67 -5.93 5.51 -7.89
C ARG A 67 -4.74 4.71 -7.40
N VAL A 68 -4.95 3.91 -6.38
CA VAL A 68 -3.91 3.08 -5.76
C VAL A 68 -4.28 1.62 -5.95
N VAL A 69 -3.41 0.85 -6.60
CA VAL A 69 -3.58 -0.60 -6.65
C VAL A 69 -2.83 -1.25 -5.48
N THR A 70 -3.51 -2.14 -4.77
CA THR A 70 -2.90 -2.86 -3.63
C THR A 70 -3.63 -4.17 -3.32
N GLY A 71 -2.91 -5.14 -2.77
CA GLY A 71 -3.52 -6.29 -2.09
C GLY A 71 -3.96 -6.01 -0.65
N TYR A 72 -3.51 -4.89 -0.06
CA TYR A 72 -3.61 -4.58 1.37
C TYR A 72 -4.61 -3.43 1.60
N HIS A 73 -5.90 -3.70 1.39
CA HIS A 73 -6.93 -2.67 1.37
C HIS A 73 -7.17 -2.05 2.75
N ASN A 74 -7.18 -2.87 3.80
CA ASN A 74 -7.43 -2.39 5.16
C ASN A 74 -6.28 -1.52 5.66
N ILE A 75 -5.03 -1.97 5.41
CA ILE A 75 -3.84 -1.19 5.73
C ILE A 75 -3.79 0.10 4.90
N ALA A 76 -4.03 0.02 3.59
CA ALA A 76 -3.99 1.18 2.71
C ALA A 76 -5.02 2.23 3.12
N LYS A 77 -6.26 1.81 3.40
CA LYS A 77 -7.34 2.71 3.81
C LYS A 77 -6.94 3.49 5.07
N ARG A 78 -6.54 2.78 6.13
CA ARG A 78 -6.04 3.40 7.38
C ARG A 78 -4.88 4.34 7.11
N PHE A 79 -3.89 3.89 6.34
CA PHE A 79 -2.71 4.69 6.02
C PHE A 79 -3.07 6.01 5.33
N PHE A 80 -3.91 6.00 4.29
CA PHE A 80 -4.28 7.21 3.57
C PHE A 80 -5.17 8.15 4.41
N GLU A 81 -6.09 7.60 5.21
CA GLU A 81 -6.91 8.37 6.15
C GLU A 81 -6.04 9.07 7.20
N ASP A 82 -5.13 8.33 7.85
CA ASP A 82 -4.20 8.86 8.88
C ASP A 82 -3.25 9.93 8.31
N LYS A 83 -2.89 9.82 7.03
CA LYS A 83 -2.05 10.80 6.32
C LYS A 83 -2.84 11.95 5.72
N GLY A 84 -4.17 11.97 5.87
CA GLY A 84 -5.03 13.08 5.46
C GLY A 84 -5.24 13.19 3.95
N PHE A 85 -5.12 12.09 3.21
CA PHE A 85 -5.53 12.04 1.81
C PHE A 85 -7.07 12.03 1.73
N LYS A 86 -7.64 12.95 0.95
CA LYS A 86 -9.11 13.14 0.87
C LYS A 86 -9.76 12.35 -0.27
N HIS A 87 -9.03 12.16 -1.36
CA HIS A 87 -9.56 11.61 -2.61
C HIS A 87 -8.66 10.46 -3.08
N VAL A 88 -8.93 9.26 -2.55
CA VAL A 88 -8.21 8.03 -2.88
C VAL A 88 -9.21 6.95 -3.23
N VAL A 89 -8.93 6.22 -4.30
CA VAL A 89 -9.66 5.00 -4.65
C VAL A 89 -8.67 3.84 -4.64
N LEU A 90 -8.99 2.83 -3.85
CA LEU A 90 -8.24 1.59 -3.78
C LEU A 90 -8.80 0.61 -4.82
N LEU A 91 -7.90 -0.04 -5.55
CA LEU A 91 -8.20 -0.97 -6.62
C LEU A 91 -7.44 -2.29 -6.38
N SER A 92 -8.08 -3.41 -6.71
CA SER A 92 -7.39 -4.69 -6.84
C SER A 92 -6.91 -4.87 -8.28
N ALA A 93 -5.78 -5.54 -8.46
CA ALA A 93 -5.33 -6.01 -9.76
C ALA A 93 -5.00 -7.50 -9.71
N ASP A 94 -5.38 -8.21 -10.76
CA ASP A 94 -4.94 -9.59 -10.99
C ASP A 94 -3.57 -9.55 -11.72
N GLY A 95 -2.55 -10.17 -11.14
CA GLY A 95 -1.21 -10.27 -11.74
C GLY A 95 -0.19 -9.28 -11.16
N ALA A 96 0.77 -8.85 -12.00
CA ALA A 96 1.90 -8.02 -11.59
C ALA A 96 1.45 -6.59 -11.23
N LEU A 97 1.37 -6.29 -9.94
CA LEU A 97 1.00 -4.98 -9.43
C LEU A 97 1.90 -3.87 -10.00
N GLU A 98 3.18 -4.17 -10.21
CA GLU A 98 4.19 -3.19 -10.63
C GLU A 98 3.91 -2.60 -12.02
N ALA A 99 3.17 -3.33 -12.86
CA ALA A 99 2.80 -2.87 -14.19
C ALA A 99 1.58 -1.91 -14.20
N ALA A 100 0.81 -1.84 -13.11
CA ALA A 100 -0.46 -1.10 -13.09
C ALA A 100 -0.31 0.41 -13.42
N PRO A 101 0.72 1.13 -12.91
CA PRO A 101 0.93 2.51 -13.32
C PRO A 101 1.30 2.66 -14.80
N ALA A 102 2.15 1.78 -15.32
CA ALA A 102 2.58 1.80 -16.72
C ALA A 102 1.43 1.47 -17.70
N MET A 103 0.49 0.62 -17.28
CA MET A 103 -0.72 0.28 -18.03
C MET A 103 -1.83 1.34 -17.89
N GLY A 104 -1.67 2.33 -17.00
CA GLY A 104 -2.64 3.39 -16.75
C GLY A 104 -3.86 2.96 -15.92
N SER A 105 -3.89 1.73 -15.40
CA SER A 105 -4.95 1.25 -14.51
C SER A 105 -4.85 1.83 -13.09
N ALA A 106 -3.66 2.29 -12.70
CA ALA A 106 -3.40 2.96 -11.43
C ALA A 106 -2.56 4.23 -11.62
N ASP A 107 -2.53 5.08 -10.60
CA ASP A 107 -1.59 6.19 -10.51
C ASP A 107 -0.33 5.76 -9.75
N ILE A 108 -0.51 5.00 -8.66
CA ILE A 108 0.56 4.44 -7.82
C ILE A 108 0.16 3.04 -7.31
N ILE A 109 1.10 2.34 -6.68
CA ILE A 109 0.85 1.06 -6.01
C ILE A 109 1.23 1.13 -4.53
N LEU A 110 0.63 0.26 -3.71
CA LEU A 110 1.11 -0.06 -2.37
C LEU A 110 1.37 -1.56 -2.31
N ASP A 111 2.64 -1.96 -2.18
CA ASP A 111 3.03 -3.37 -2.25
C ASP A 111 4.24 -3.68 -1.36
N LEU A 112 4.52 -4.98 -1.18
CA LEU A 112 5.66 -5.46 -0.42
C LEU A 112 6.97 -5.25 -1.18
N VAL A 113 7.93 -4.67 -0.47
CA VAL A 113 9.28 -4.45 -0.95
C VAL A 113 10.26 -5.16 -0.02
N SER A 114 11.05 -6.08 -0.57
CA SER A 114 12.16 -6.71 0.15
C SER A 114 13.50 -6.10 -0.26
N THR A 115 13.95 -6.34 -1.49
CA THR A 115 15.23 -5.84 -2.02
C THR A 115 15.10 -4.55 -2.83
N GLY A 116 13.88 -4.11 -3.15
CA GLY A 116 13.63 -2.91 -3.96
C GLY A 116 13.86 -3.07 -5.46
N VAL A 117 14.14 -4.28 -5.96
CA VAL A 117 14.46 -4.52 -7.39
C VAL A 117 13.22 -4.44 -8.31
N THR A 118 12.02 -4.62 -7.75
CA THR A 118 10.74 -4.59 -8.47
C THR A 118 10.11 -3.21 -8.61
N LEU A 119 10.61 -2.19 -7.90
CA LEU A 119 10.13 -0.80 -7.95
C LEU A 119 10.99 0.09 -8.84
#